data_AF-A0A8H6J1W3-F1
#
_entry.id   AF-A0A8H6J1W3-F1
#
_cell.length_a   1.000
_cell.length_b   1.000
_cell.length_c   1.000
_cell.angle_alpha   90.00
_cell.angle_beta   90.00
_cell.angle_gamma   90.00
#
_symmetry.space_group_name_H-M   'P 1'
#
loop_
_entity.id
_entity.type
_entity.pdbx_description
1 polymer ?
#
loop_
_entity_poly.entity_id
_entity_poly.type
_entity_poly.pdbx_seq_one_letter_code
_entity_poly.pdbx_strand_id
1 'polypeptide(L)'
;MAKKVKEKKPRDPKSIPLAQPDRSGPSEATLLQLAQERGLFKQADEDPRNKHKTKGKGLPEGAVRIDRPKRDDGSDEEEDDEEDEDDDDTLLSPFMDRIMDSLLWTVSLAMVHGTLDVLVQNQYAIAIDWSAVFTRTLLAFFVLFFLFHNLHAHTSSPTLVPGLPLRFQHPLRQGIFFVTGVTAGCYLIFITNKYSYLYTLKRAPTLGCLWIWSVLEM
;
A
#
# COMPACT_ATOMS: atom_id res chain seq x y z
N MET A 1 50.59 21.17 33.77
CA MET A 1 51.16 20.95 32.42
C MET A 1 50.59 19.65 31.86
N ALA A 2 49.71 19.72 30.85
CA ALA A 2 48.99 18.56 30.31
C ALA A 2 49.75 17.93 29.13
N LYS A 3 49.93 16.60 29.16
CA LYS A 3 50.67 15.81 28.16
C LYS A 3 49.74 15.50 26.98
N LYS A 4 49.97 16.10 25.82
CA LYS A 4 49.23 15.81 24.57
C LYS A 4 49.50 14.37 24.12
N VAL A 5 48.45 13.56 24.03
CA VAL A 5 48.46 12.23 23.41
C VAL A 5 48.50 12.40 21.89
N LYS A 6 49.46 11.77 21.20
CA LYS A 6 49.53 11.74 19.74
C LYS A 6 48.60 10.66 19.20
N GLU A 7 47.57 11.05 18.45
CA GLU A 7 46.73 10.14 17.68
C GLU A 7 47.54 9.48 16.54
N LYS A 8 47.42 8.16 16.40
CA LYS A 8 48.00 7.39 15.30
C LYS A 8 47.05 7.49 14.09
N LYS A 9 47.56 8.01 12.96
CA LYS A 9 46.83 8.03 11.68
C LYS A 9 46.46 6.60 11.21
N PRO A 10 45.29 6.40 10.59
CA PRO A 10 44.92 5.12 10.00
C PRO A 10 45.84 4.79 8.81
N ARG A 11 46.16 3.50 8.66
CA ARG A 11 47.00 2.97 7.57
C ARG A 11 46.25 3.09 6.23
N ASP A 12 46.96 3.45 5.17
CA ASP A 12 46.43 3.59 3.81
C ASP A 12 45.66 2.32 3.35
N PRO A 13 44.44 2.45 2.80
CA PRO A 13 43.60 1.30 2.42
C PRO A 13 44.18 0.45 1.27
N LYS A 14 45.22 0.94 0.57
CA LYS A 14 45.90 0.23 -0.51
C LYS A 14 46.92 -0.82 -0.06
N SER A 15 47.29 -0.84 1.23
CA SER A 15 48.31 -1.78 1.74
C SER A 15 47.73 -3.08 2.31
N ILE A 16 46.43 -3.32 2.15
CA ILE A 16 45.77 -4.56 2.58
C ILE A 16 45.91 -5.57 1.42
N PRO A 17 46.62 -6.69 1.58
CA PRO A 17 46.72 -7.70 0.52
C PRO A 17 45.32 -8.26 0.23
N LEU A 18 44.82 -8.02 -0.98
CA LEU A 18 43.53 -8.52 -1.46
C LEU A 18 43.73 -9.94 -1.99
N ALA A 19 43.42 -10.94 -1.17
CA ALA A 19 43.33 -12.33 -1.64
C ALA A 19 42.08 -12.46 -2.52
N GLN A 20 42.22 -12.98 -3.74
CA GLN A 20 41.07 -13.28 -4.59
C GLN A 20 40.40 -14.57 -4.09
N PRO A 21 39.05 -14.63 -4.07
CA PRO A 21 38.34 -15.86 -3.75
C PRO A 21 38.69 -16.96 -4.75
N ASP A 22 38.81 -18.18 -4.26
CA ASP A 22 39.01 -19.34 -5.11
C ASP A 22 37.83 -19.49 -6.10
N ARG A 23 38.16 -19.70 -7.37
CA ARG A 23 37.20 -19.84 -8.48
C ARG A 23 37.13 -21.27 -9.01
N SER A 24 37.79 -22.23 -8.36
CA SER A 24 37.56 -23.63 -8.67
C SER A 24 36.09 -23.96 -8.41
N GLY A 25 35.38 -24.43 -9.44
CA GLY A 25 34.01 -24.93 -9.28
C GLY A 25 33.98 -26.12 -8.31
N PRO A 26 32.81 -26.46 -7.75
CA PRO A 26 32.68 -27.57 -6.82
C PRO A 26 33.19 -28.87 -7.45
N SER A 27 34.09 -29.54 -6.73
CA SER A 27 34.65 -30.85 -7.13
C SER A 27 33.66 -32.00 -6.94
N GLU A 28 32.63 -31.79 -6.13
CA GLU A 28 31.59 -32.76 -5.81
C GLU A 28 30.36 -32.55 -6.70
N ALA A 29 29.54 -33.60 -6.84
CA ALA A 29 28.32 -33.56 -7.63
C ALA A 29 27.43 -32.40 -7.18
N THR A 30 27.12 -31.49 -8.11
CA THR A 30 26.27 -30.35 -7.80
C THR A 30 24.85 -30.82 -7.46
N LEU A 31 24.16 -30.10 -6.56
CA LEU A 31 22.76 -30.40 -6.22
C LEU A 31 21.86 -30.50 -7.44
N LEU A 32 22.17 -29.74 -8.49
CA LEU A 32 21.46 -29.79 -9.77
C LEU A 32 21.69 -31.11 -10.51
N GLN A 33 22.93 -31.61 -10.53
CA GLN A 33 23.26 -32.92 -11.12
C GLN A 33 22.63 -34.07 -10.34
N LEU A 34 22.66 -34.03 -9.00
CA LEU A 34 22.01 -35.02 -8.14
C LEU A 34 20.48 -35.02 -8.33
N ALA A 35 19.88 -33.84 -8.49
CA ALA A 35 18.45 -33.73 -8.74
C ALA A 35 18.06 -34.26 -10.12
N GLN A 36 18.92 -34.07 -11.12
CA GLN A 36 18.74 -34.62 -12.45
C GLN A 36 18.91 -36.15 -12.47
N GLU A 37 19.90 -36.69 -11.75
CA GLU A 37 20.13 -38.13 -11.61
C GLU A 37 18.96 -38.82 -10.90
N ARG A 38 18.36 -38.16 -9.90
CA ARG A 38 17.18 -38.65 -9.18
C ARG A 38 15.84 -38.39 -9.88
N GLY A 39 15.84 -37.76 -11.06
CA GLY A 39 14.62 -37.47 -11.80
C GLY A 39 13.65 -36.50 -11.12
N LEU A 40 14.11 -35.72 -10.13
CA LEU A 40 13.26 -34.84 -9.31
C LEU A 40 12.54 -33.76 -10.12
N PHE A 41 13.12 -33.33 -11.25
CA PHE A 41 12.47 -32.36 -12.15
C PHE A 41 11.21 -32.93 -12.80
N LYS A 42 11.24 -34.20 -13.24
CA LYS A 42 10.07 -34.85 -13.83
C LYS A 42 8.98 -35.04 -12.79
N GLN A 43 9.38 -35.46 -11.59
CA GLN A 43 8.45 -35.59 -10.46
C GLN A 43 7.83 -34.25 -10.06
N ALA A 44 8.56 -33.14 -10.16
CA ALA A 44 8.06 -31.79 -9.90
C ALA A 44 7.15 -31.23 -11.00
N ASP A 45 7.34 -31.67 -12.25
CA ASP A 45 6.46 -31.34 -13.38
C ASP A 45 5.17 -32.21 -13.37
N GLU A 46 5.27 -33.42 -12.83
CA GLU A 46 4.14 -34.34 -12.61
C GLU A 46 3.29 -33.91 -11.40
N ASP A 47 3.87 -33.22 -10.41
CA ASP A 47 3.15 -32.71 -9.23
C ASP A 47 2.09 -31.67 -9.65
N PRO A 48 0.79 -31.95 -9.40
CA PRO A 48 -0.31 -31.07 -9.80
C PRO A 48 -0.21 -29.66 -9.19
N ARG A 49 0.49 -29.48 -8.06
CA ARG A 49 0.73 -28.16 -7.43
C ARG A 49 1.58 -27.22 -8.30
N ASN A 50 2.43 -27.78 -9.15
CA ASN A 50 3.35 -27.00 -10.00
C ASN A 50 2.81 -26.77 -11.42
N LYS A 51 1.84 -27.58 -11.88
CA LYS A 51 1.17 -27.41 -13.18
C LYS A 51 0.48 -26.05 -13.32
N HIS A 52 0.00 -25.48 -12.22
CA HIS A 52 -0.61 -24.14 -12.19
C HIS A 52 0.39 -23.01 -12.50
N LYS A 53 1.71 -23.22 -12.32
CA LYS A 53 2.74 -22.24 -12.71
C LYS A 53 3.09 -22.30 -14.20
N THR A 54 2.94 -23.45 -14.85
CA THR A 54 3.35 -23.64 -16.25
C THR A 54 2.27 -23.29 -17.27
N LYS A 55 0.98 -23.30 -16.89
CA LYS A 55 -0.13 -22.97 -17.83
C LYS A 55 -0.73 -21.56 -17.70
N GLY A 56 -0.25 -20.69 -16.81
CA GLY A 56 -0.86 -19.36 -16.66
C GLY A 56 0.06 -18.28 -16.12
N LYS A 57 0.44 -17.34 -17.01
CA LYS A 57 0.69 -15.92 -16.72
C LYS A 57 1.88 -15.58 -15.80
N GLY A 58 2.95 -15.07 -16.43
CA GLY A 58 3.85 -14.09 -15.80
C GLY A 58 5.18 -14.64 -15.32
N LEU A 59 6.13 -14.76 -16.24
CA LEU A 59 7.52 -14.55 -15.90
C LEU A 59 7.62 -13.12 -15.30
N PRO A 60 8.16 -12.92 -14.09
CA PRO A 60 8.29 -11.57 -13.55
C PRO A 60 9.08 -10.69 -14.52
N GLU A 61 8.63 -9.45 -14.74
CA GLU A 61 9.36 -8.45 -15.52
C GLU A 61 10.78 -8.29 -14.93
N GLY A 62 11.78 -8.88 -15.59
CA GLY A 62 13.17 -8.91 -15.14
C GLY A 62 13.92 -10.23 -15.36
N ALA A 63 13.22 -11.32 -15.71
CA ALA A 63 13.88 -12.59 -16.01
C ALA A 63 14.54 -12.57 -17.41
N VAL A 64 15.87 -12.59 -17.45
CA VAL A 64 16.66 -12.73 -18.67
C VAL A 64 16.41 -14.13 -19.26
N ARG A 65 15.83 -14.20 -20.45
CA ARG A 65 15.67 -15.44 -21.21
C ARG A 65 17.05 -15.90 -21.70
N ILE A 66 17.48 -17.08 -21.28
CA ILE A 66 18.57 -17.81 -21.94
C ILE A 66 17.87 -18.79 -22.89
N ASP A 67 17.95 -18.51 -24.20
CA ASP A 67 17.32 -19.35 -25.23
C ASP A 67 17.94 -20.76 -25.23
N ARG A 68 17.10 -21.78 -25.02
CA ARG A 68 17.44 -23.20 -25.22
C ARG A 68 16.86 -23.67 -26.55
N PRO A 69 17.60 -24.39 -27.41
CA PRO A 69 17.10 -24.82 -28.71
C PRO A 69 16.04 -25.92 -28.58
N LYS A 70 14.98 -25.78 -29.38
CA LYS A 70 13.73 -26.56 -29.44
C LYS A 70 13.93 -27.98 -30.00
N ARG A 71 13.26 -28.98 -29.42
CA ARG A 71 12.86 -30.23 -30.10
C ARG A 71 11.41 -30.59 -29.73
N ASP A 72 10.77 -31.18 -30.72
CA ASP A 72 9.33 -31.30 -31.00
C ASP A 72 8.69 -32.55 -30.37
N ASP A 73 7.37 -32.69 -30.54
CA ASP A 73 6.49 -33.85 -30.27
C ASP A 73 5.73 -33.79 -28.92
N GLY A 74 4.40 -33.91 -28.81
CA GLY A 74 3.29 -34.19 -29.73
C GLY A 74 2.11 -34.80 -28.93
N SER A 75 0.86 -34.57 -29.37
CA SER A 75 -0.44 -35.21 -28.99
C SER A 75 -0.97 -35.02 -27.55
N ASP A 76 -2.14 -34.38 -27.34
CA ASP A 76 -3.53 -34.90 -27.44
C ASP A 76 -3.86 -35.75 -26.18
N GLU A 77 -4.93 -35.63 -25.41
CA GLU A 77 -6.33 -35.21 -25.62
C GLU A 77 -6.99 -34.81 -24.27
N GLU A 78 -8.23 -34.38 -24.36
CA GLU A 78 -9.10 -33.69 -23.39
C GLU A 78 -9.57 -34.57 -22.20
N GLU A 79 -9.87 -33.94 -21.05
CA GLU A 79 -10.75 -34.51 -20.02
C GLU A 79 -11.84 -33.51 -19.63
N ASP A 80 -13.08 -33.99 -19.67
CA ASP A 80 -14.31 -33.40 -19.16
C ASP A 80 -14.19 -33.11 -17.66
N ASP A 81 -14.61 -31.90 -17.28
CA ASP A 81 -14.68 -31.42 -15.91
C ASP A 81 -15.94 -31.98 -15.23
N GLU A 82 -15.78 -32.80 -14.18
CA GLU A 82 -16.80 -32.94 -13.13
C GLU A 82 -16.39 -32.11 -11.92
N GLU A 83 -17.36 -31.29 -11.52
CA GLU A 83 -17.37 -30.26 -10.48
C GLU A 83 -16.93 -30.81 -9.13
N ASP A 84 -15.97 -30.14 -8.47
CA ASP A 84 -15.73 -30.32 -7.05
C ASP A 84 -15.65 -28.95 -6.36
N GLU A 85 -16.76 -28.63 -5.69
CA GLU A 85 -16.95 -27.79 -4.50
C GLU A 85 -15.77 -26.87 -4.12
N ASP A 86 -15.79 -25.64 -4.63
CA ASP A 86 -14.94 -24.55 -4.18
C ASP A 86 -15.33 -24.11 -2.75
N ASP A 87 -14.39 -24.29 -1.82
CA ASP A 87 -14.29 -23.49 -0.60
C ASP A 87 -14.11 -22.01 -1.02
N ASP A 88 -15.24 -21.31 -1.14
CA ASP A 88 -15.37 -19.87 -1.39
C ASP A 88 -14.80 -19.06 -0.21
N ASP A 89 -13.48 -19.11 0.00
CA ASP A 89 -12.74 -17.96 0.53
C ASP A 89 -12.92 -16.86 -0.51
N THR A 90 -13.97 -16.06 -0.31
CA THR A 90 -14.53 -15.14 -1.30
C THR A 90 -13.44 -14.17 -1.76
N LEU A 91 -12.74 -14.51 -2.85
CA LEU A 91 -11.79 -13.67 -3.55
C LEU A 91 -12.58 -12.55 -4.21
N LEU A 92 -13.04 -11.60 -3.39
CA LEU A 92 -13.63 -10.36 -3.87
C LEU A 92 -12.62 -9.76 -4.85
N SER A 93 -13.10 -9.39 -6.04
CA SER A 93 -12.27 -8.75 -7.06
C SER A 93 -11.44 -7.62 -6.42
N PRO A 94 -10.17 -7.39 -6.80
CA PRO A 94 -9.31 -6.34 -6.19
C PRO A 94 -9.95 -4.94 -6.15
N PHE A 95 -10.95 -4.70 -7.00
CA PHE A 95 -11.79 -3.52 -6.99
C PHE A 95 -12.79 -3.46 -5.81
N MET A 96 -13.39 -4.60 -5.48
CA MET A 96 -14.35 -4.74 -4.39
C MET A 96 -13.67 -4.64 -3.02
N ASP A 97 -12.48 -5.20 -2.85
CA ASP A 97 -11.64 -4.97 -1.65
C ASP A 97 -11.36 -3.47 -1.46
N ARG A 98 -10.96 -2.79 -2.54
CA ARG A 98 -10.71 -1.34 -2.56
C ARG A 98 -11.95 -0.54 -2.16
N ILE A 99 -13.12 -0.90 -2.69
CA ILE A 99 -14.38 -0.21 -2.36
C ILE A 99 -14.76 -0.48 -0.92
N MET A 100 -14.67 -1.72 -0.46
CA MET A 100 -15.08 -2.11 0.88
C MET A 100 -14.23 -1.41 1.95
N ASP A 101 -12.91 -1.38 1.76
CA ASP A 101 -11.98 -0.66 2.63
C ASP A 101 -12.27 0.85 2.63
N SER A 102 -12.47 1.44 1.44
CA SER A 102 -12.87 2.85 1.32
C SER A 102 -14.21 3.14 2.02
N LEU A 103 -15.19 2.24 1.88
CA LEU A 103 -16.51 2.37 2.51
C LEU A 103 -16.41 2.30 4.02
N LEU A 104 -15.64 1.35 4.55
CA LEU A 104 -15.47 1.18 6.00
C LEU A 104 -14.89 2.46 6.62
N TRP A 105 -13.80 2.97 6.04
CA TRP A 105 -13.19 4.23 6.47
C TRP A 105 -14.16 5.41 6.36
N THR A 106 -14.81 5.57 5.22
CA THR A 106 -15.64 6.74 4.96
C THR A 106 -16.93 6.75 5.77
N VAL A 107 -17.51 5.59 6.10
CA VAL A 107 -18.62 5.47 7.05
C VAL A 107 -18.18 5.92 8.44
N SER A 108 -17.01 5.47 8.92
CA SER A 108 -16.46 5.91 10.21
C SER A 108 -16.22 7.43 10.24
N LEU A 109 -15.61 7.99 9.20
CA LEU A 109 -15.42 9.45 9.11
C LEU A 109 -16.73 10.24 8.98
N ALA A 110 -17.72 9.71 8.26
CA ALA A 110 -19.03 10.36 8.15
C ALA A 110 -19.76 10.40 9.50
N MET A 111 -19.65 9.33 10.30
CA MET A 111 -20.17 9.32 11.67
C MET A 111 -19.49 10.37 12.55
N VAL A 112 -18.16 10.50 12.46
CA VAL A 112 -17.42 11.57 13.16
C VAL A 112 -17.86 12.94 12.68
N HIS A 113 -18.02 13.16 11.37
CA HIS A 113 -18.49 14.42 10.81
C HIS A 113 -19.88 14.80 11.33
N GLY A 114 -20.84 13.87 11.30
CA GLY A 114 -22.19 14.08 11.83
C GLY A 114 -22.18 14.36 13.34
N THR A 115 -21.33 13.65 14.10
CA THR A 115 -21.16 13.88 15.54
C THR A 115 -20.62 15.28 15.81
N LEU A 116 -19.60 15.72 15.07
CA LEU A 116 -19.06 17.08 15.18
C LEU A 116 -20.10 18.14 14.80
N ASP A 117 -20.93 17.91 13.78
CA ASP A 117 -22.01 18.81 13.39
C ASP A 117 -23.05 18.99 14.51
N VAL A 118 -23.43 17.89 15.18
CA VAL A 118 -24.34 17.91 16.35
C VAL A 118 -23.68 18.59 17.55
N LEU A 119 -22.41 18.28 17.86
CA LEU A 119 -21.69 18.89 18.98
C LEU A 119 -21.55 20.40 18.82
N VAL A 120 -21.27 20.89 17.61
CA VAL A 120 -21.15 22.33 17.34
C VAL A 120 -22.50 23.02 17.49
N GLN A 121 -23.59 22.43 17.00
CA GLN A 121 -24.93 22.99 17.23
C GLN A 121 -25.31 23.05 18.71
N ASN A 122 -24.97 22.00 19.47
CA ASN A 122 -25.17 21.95 20.92
C ASN A 122 -24.32 23.01 21.66
N GLN A 123 -23.07 23.21 21.25
CA GLN A 123 -22.18 24.22 21.86
C GLN A 123 -22.71 25.65 21.70
N TYR A 124 -23.42 25.93 20.60
CA TYR A 124 -24.01 27.24 20.33
C TYR A 124 -25.51 27.33 20.64
N ALA A 125 -26.09 26.32 21.30
CA ALA A 125 -27.51 26.27 21.68
C ALA A 125 -28.49 26.52 20.50
N ILE A 126 -28.17 25.97 19.33
CA ILE A 126 -29.00 26.08 18.13
C ILE A 126 -29.95 24.89 18.07
N ALA A 127 -31.21 25.11 17.69
CA ALA A 127 -32.18 24.05 17.50
C ALA A 127 -31.72 23.09 16.39
N ILE A 128 -31.67 21.79 16.71
CA ILE A 128 -31.20 20.75 15.80
C ILE A 128 -32.30 20.44 14.78
N ASP A 129 -32.03 20.73 13.52
CA ASP A 129 -32.81 20.20 12.40
C ASP A 129 -32.18 18.89 11.92
N TRP A 130 -32.76 17.77 12.37
CA TRP A 130 -32.29 16.42 12.05
C TRP A 130 -32.28 16.13 10.54
N SER A 131 -33.19 16.72 9.76
CA SER A 131 -33.22 16.56 8.31
C SER A 131 -32.03 17.25 7.65
N ALA A 132 -31.74 18.48 8.08
CA ALA A 132 -30.56 19.21 7.62
C ALA A 132 -29.24 18.55 8.05
N VAL A 133 -29.18 18.02 9.28
CA VAL A 133 -27.99 17.29 9.78
C VAL A 133 -27.74 16.03 8.94
N PHE A 134 -28.78 15.24 8.69
CA PHE A 134 -28.65 14.01 7.92
C PHE A 134 -28.23 14.29 6.47
N THR A 135 -28.87 15.25 5.81
CA THR A 135 -28.53 15.64 4.42
C THR A 135 -27.10 16.17 4.31
N ARG A 136 -26.64 16.99 5.25
CA ARG A 136 -25.24 17.46 5.29
C ARG A 136 -24.26 16.32 5.54
N THR A 137 -24.59 15.40 6.44
CA THR A 137 -23.74 14.24 6.75
C THR A 137 -23.65 13.30 5.55
N LEU A 138 -24.73 13.10 4.82
CA LEU A 138 -24.79 12.26 3.62
C LEU A 138 -24.01 12.91 2.46
N LEU A 139 -24.15 14.23 2.26
CA LEU A 139 -23.33 14.96 1.30
C LEU A 139 -21.85 14.88 1.67
N ALA A 140 -21.51 15.09 2.94
CA ALA A 140 -20.15 14.94 3.43
C ALA A 140 -19.63 13.52 3.24
N PHE A 141 -20.44 12.48 3.45
CA PHE A 141 -20.09 11.10 3.17
C PHE A 141 -19.69 10.90 1.71
N PHE A 142 -20.46 11.38 0.74
CA PHE A 142 -20.09 11.24 -0.68
C PHE A 142 -18.81 12.01 -1.04
N VAL A 143 -18.66 13.23 -0.51
CA VAL A 143 -17.45 14.02 -0.75
C VAL A 143 -16.23 13.36 -0.13
N LEU A 144 -16.34 12.89 1.11
CA LEU A 144 -15.28 12.15 1.81
C LEU A 144 -15.01 10.82 1.12
N PHE A 145 -16.03 10.10 0.65
CA PHE A 145 -15.85 8.85 -0.10
C PHE A 145 -15.10 9.07 -1.40
N PHE A 146 -15.51 10.06 -2.20
CA PHE A 146 -14.79 10.40 -3.42
C PHE A 146 -13.36 10.82 -3.10
N LEU A 147 -13.18 11.69 -2.12
CA LEU A 147 -11.87 12.22 -1.77
C LEU A 147 -10.96 11.12 -1.22
N PHE A 148 -11.45 10.25 -0.34
CA PHE A 148 -10.72 9.11 0.22
C PHE A 148 -10.41 8.07 -0.87
N HIS A 149 -11.38 7.72 -1.73
CA HIS A 149 -11.14 6.79 -2.83
C HIS A 149 -10.03 7.27 -3.79
N ASN A 150 -9.88 8.59 -3.97
CA ASN A 150 -8.86 9.18 -4.83
C ASN A 150 -7.52 9.42 -4.11
N LEU A 151 -7.51 9.84 -2.84
CA LEU A 151 -6.28 10.19 -2.10
C LEU A 151 -5.72 9.05 -1.25
N HIS A 152 -6.56 8.10 -0.82
CA HIS A 152 -6.11 6.97 -0.02
C HIS A 152 -5.33 6.01 -0.91
N ALA A 153 -4.06 5.82 -0.56
CA ALA A 153 -3.18 4.94 -1.29
C ALA A 153 -3.53 3.50 -0.92
N HIS A 154 -4.32 2.84 -1.77
CA HIS A 154 -4.53 1.41 -1.61
C HIS A 154 -3.20 0.68 -1.73
N THR A 155 -2.98 -0.29 -0.84
CA THR A 155 -1.81 -1.18 -0.78
C THR A 155 -1.41 -1.74 -2.14
N SER A 156 -2.36 -1.83 -3.09
CA SER A 156 -2.19 -2.44 -4.42
C SER A 156 -1.71 -1.50 -5.53
N SER A 157 -1.68 -0.16 -5.36
CA SER A 157 -1.14 0.75 -6.38
C SER A 157 -0.69 2.11 -5.80
N PRO A 158 0.62 2.37 -5.64
CA PRO A 158 1.12 3.61 -5.04
C PRO A 158 1.11 4.84 -5.98
N THR A 159 0.60 4.73 -7.20
CA THR A 159 0.58 5.82 -8.19
C THR A 159 -0.53 6.84 -7.93
N LEU A 160 -0.26 7.80 -7.02
CA LEU A 160 -1.14 8.96 -6.78
C LEU A 160 -1.23 9.92 -7.98
N VAL A 161 -0.21 9.94 -8.86
CA VAL A 161 -0.14 10.83 -10.03
C VAL A 161 0.42 10.03 -11.22
N PRO A 162 -0.28 9.95 -12.36
CA PRO A 162 0.28 9.35 -13.57
C PRO A 162 1.44 10.24 -14.05
N GLY A 163 2.68 9.79 -13.84
CA GLY A 163 3.89 10.47 -14.34
C GLY A 163 4.95 10.84 -13.30
N LEU A 164 4.74 10.65 -12.00
CA LEU A 164 5.78 10.89 -10.99
C LEU A 164 6.54 9.61 -10.59
N PRO A 165 7.88 9.65 -10.39
CA PRO A 165 8.66 8.51 -9.91
C PRO A 165 8.21 8.04 -8.51
N LEU A 166 7.97 6.73 -8.35
CA LEU A 166 7.50 6.10 -7.09
C LEU A 166 8.32 6.48 -5.84
N ARG A 167 9.63 6.70 -6.00
CA ARG A 167 10.55 7.05 -4.89
C ARG A 167 10.19 8.33 -4.13
N PHE A 168 9.56 9.30 -4.80
CA PHE A 168 9.17 10.57 -4.19
C PHE A 168 7.70 10.59 -3.75
N GLN A 169 6.88 9.64 -4.19
CA GLN A 169 5.45 9.63 -3.88
C GLN A 169 5.20 9.41 -2.38
N HIS A 170 5.96 8.52 -1.73
CA HIS A 170 5.84 8.25 -0.30
C HIS A 170 6.16 9.46 0.60
N PRO A 171 7.34 10.11 0.50
CA PRO A 171 7.63 11.29 1.32
C PRO A 171 6.76 12.50 0.97
N LEU A 172 6.37 12.66 -0.30
CA LEU A 172 5.48 13.74 -0.72
C LEU A 172 4.07 13.57 -0.14
N ARG A 173 3.53 12.34 -0.14
CA ARG A 173 2.25 12.04 0.50
C ARG A 173 2.27 12.37 1.99
N GLN A 174 3.27 11.85 2.70
CA GLN A 174 3.40 12.10 4.13
C GLN A 174 3.61 13.59 4.44
N GLY A 175 4.36 14.31 3.60
CA GLY A 175 4.50 15.76 3.69
C GLY A 175 3.18 16.50 3.47
N ILE A 176 2.36 16.09 2.50
CA ILE A 176 1.05 16.70 2.25
C ILE A 176 0.12 16.48 3.45
N PHE A 177 0.02 15.27 3.99
CA PHE A 177 -0.84 15.00 5.15
C PHE A 177 -0.34 15.72 6.40
N PHE A 178 0.98 15.79 6.61
CA PHE A 178 1.55 16.57 7.71
C PHE A 178 1.20 18.06 7.60
N VAL A 179 1.42 18.67 6.43
CA VAL A 179 1.08 20.09 6.20
C VAL A 179 -0.43 20.30 6.32
N THR A 180 -1.25 19.40 5.78
CA THR A 180 -2.72 19.47 5.87
C THR A 180 -3.18 19.37 7.32
N GLY A 181 -2.62 18.46 8.12
CA GLY A 181 -2.92 18.34 9.54
C GLY A 181 -2.54 19.59 10.34
N VAL A 182 -1.33 20.11 10.15
CA VAL A 182 -0.87 21.33 10.85
C VAL A 182 -1.72 22.53 10.45
N THR A 183 -1.93 22.75 9.14
CA THR A 183 -2.71 23.89 8.65
C THR A 183 -4.19 23.79 9.03
N ALA A 184 -4.81 22.60 8.94
CA ALA A 184 -6.19 22.38 9.37
C ALA A 184 -6.36 22.62 10.87
N GLY A 185 -5.45 22.11 11.71
CA GLY A 185 -5.48 22.32 13.16
C GLY A 185 -5.33 23.79 13.54
N CYS A 186 -4.32 24.48 12.99
CA CYS A 186 -4.13 25.91 13.21
C CYS A 186 -5.31 26.74 12.68
N TYR A 187 -5.85 26.39 11.51
CA TYR A 187 -7.00 27.07 10.92
C TYR A 187 -8.28 26.85 11.74
N LEU A 188 -8.50 25.67 12.30
CA LEU A 188 -9.65 25.38 13.16
C LEU A 188 -9.64 26.25 14.43
N ILE A 189 -8.47 26.42 15.05
CA ILE A 189 -8.28 27.34 16.19
C ILE A 189 -8.53 28.79 15.76
N PHE A 190 -7.99 29.20 14.61
CA PHE A 190 -8.18 30.54 14.09
C PHE A 190 -9.66 30.85 13.84
N ILE A 191 -10.38 29.96 13.16
CA ILE A 191 -11.77 30.23 12.81
C ILE A 191 -12.69 30.32 14.04
N THR A 192 -12.42 29.47 15.03
CA THR A 192 -13.22 29.40 16.27
C THR A 192 -13.03 30.67 17.10
N ASN A 193 -11.86 31.31 17.02
CA ASN A 193 -11.57 32.54 17.77
C ASN A 193 -11.94 33.83 17.03
N LYS A 194 -11.94 33.84 15.68
CA LYS A 194 -12.06 35.08 14.89
C LYS A 194 -13.41 35.27 14.19
N TYR A 195 -14.13 34.22 13.84
CA TYR A 195 -15.38 34.35 13.08
C TYR A 195 -16.62 34.13 13.93
N SER A 196 -17.73 34.70 13.48
CA SER A 196 -19.05 34.50 14.09
C SER A 196 -19.51 33.06 13.97
N TYR A 197 -20.36 32.63 14.92
CA TYR A 197 -20.78 31.25 15.09
C TYR A 197 -21.32 30.56 13.81
N LEU A 198 -22.07 31.25 12.94
CA LEU A 198 -22.61 30.68 11.70
C LEU A 198 -21.51 30.22 10.73
N TYR A 199 -20.38 30.92 10.71
CA TYR A 199 -19.25 30.57 9.88
C TYR A 199 -18.52 29.34 10.44
N THR A 200 -18.30 29.34 11.76
CA THR A 200 -17.70 28.22 12.49
C THR A 200 -18.53 26.95 12.35
N LEU A 201 -19.86 27.06 12.45
CA LEU A 201 -20.77 25.92 12.34
C LEU A 201 -20.73 25.22 10.98
N LYS A 202 -20.55 25.98 9.89
CA LYS A 202 -20.49 25.41 8.54
C LYS A 202 -19.13 24.76 8.20
N ARG A 203 -18.05 25.18 8.85
CA ARG A 203 -16.68 24.78 8.48
C ARG A 203 -15.99 23.88 9.51
N ALA A 204 -16.33 23.99 10.79
CA ALA A 204 -15.66 23.22 11.84
C ALA A 204 -15.83 21.70 11.69
N PRO A 205 -17.01 21.14 11.34
CA PRO A 205 -17.17 19.70 11.22
C PRO A 205 -16.32 19.10 10.09
N THR A 206 -16.30 19.77 8.92
CA THR A 206 -15.50 19.32 7.76
C THR A 206 -14.01 19.49 7.99
N LEU A 207 -13.57 20.61 8.57
CA LEU A 207 -12.16 20.84 8.91
C LEU A 207 -11.66 19.89 10.01
N GLY A 208 -12.49 19.61 11.02
CA GLY A 208 -12.18 18.64 12.07
C GLY A 208 -12.04 17.23 11.50
N CYS A 209 -12.92 16.85 10.57
CA CYS A 209 -12.85 15.58 9.85
C CYS A 209 -11.56 15.48 9.01
N LEU A 210 -11.22 16.51 8.24
CA LEU A 210 -9.97 16.56 7.45
C LEU A 210 -8.72 16.54 8.34
N TRP A 211 -8.77 17.20 9.50
CA TRP A 211 -7.67 17.19 10.47
C TRP A 211 -7.45 15.79 11.06
N ILE A 212 -8.51 15.13 11.54
CA ILE A 212 -8.45 13.75 12.06
C ILE A 212 -7.94 12.81 10.98
N TRP A 213 -8.45 12.94 9.76
CA TRP A 213 -8.00 12.11 8.65
C TRP A 213 -6.52 12.29 8.34
N SER A 214 -6.03 13.53 8.32
CA SER A 214 -4.61 13.82 8.10
C SER A 214 -3.71 13.20 9.16
N VAL A 215 -4.18 13.07 10.40
CA VAL A 215 -3.44 12.42 11.50
C VAL A 215 -3.46 10.90 11.39
N LEU A 216 -4.57 10.31 10.92
CA LEU A 216 -4.71 8.86 10.76
C LEU A 216 -3.86 8.29 9.62
N GLU A 217 -3.61 9.08 8.57
CA GLU A 217 -2.86 8.68 7.37
C GLU A 217 -1.35 8.96 7.45
N MET A 218 -0.91 9.79 8.41
CA MET A 218 0.49 10.21 8.59
C MET A 218 1.40 9.07 9.07
#